data_AF-A0A125U0R0-F1
#
_entry.id   AF-A0A125U0R0-F1
#
_cell.length_a   1.000
_cell.length_b   1.000
_cell.length_c   1.000
_cell.angle_alpha   90.00
_cell.angle_beta   90.00
_cell.angle_gamma   90.00
#
_symmetry.space_group_name_H-M   'P 1'
#
loop_
_entity.id
_entity.type
_entity.pdbx_description
1 polymer ?
#
loop_
_entity_poly.entity_id
_entity_poly.type
_entity_poly.pdbx_seq_one_letter_code
_entity_poly.pdbx_strand_id
1 'polypeptide(L)'
;EFVWGGFSVNNATLNRFFSLHYLLPFVLAALTAMHILTIHEHGSNNPLGISGNTDRIPFYPYFVFKDLVTIFVFLLLLAAFVFYMPNAMGHSDNYIPANPMQTPPSIVPE
;
A
#
# COMPACT_ATOMS: atom_id res chain seq x y z
N GLU A 1 22.96 -8.98 -12.52
CA GLU A 1 23.76 -7.75 -12.69
C GLU A 1 22.96 -6.52 -13.14
N PHE A 2 22.16 -6.58 -14.21
CA PHE A 2 21.44 -5.41 -14.74
C PHE A 2 20.64 -4.62 -13.69
N VAL A 3 19.77 -5.30 -12.92
CA VAL A 3 18.96 -4.67 -11.87
C VAL A 3 19.82 -4.11 -10.74
N TRP A 4 20.96 -4.72 -10.42
CA TRP A 4 21.84 -4.23 -9.36
C TRP A 4 22.74 -3.08 -9.82
N GLY A 5 23.13 -3.03 -11.10
CA GLY A 5 24.12 -2.09 -11.61
C GLY A 5 25.55 -2.49 -11.28
N GLY A 6 25.78 -3.80 -11.11
CA GLY A 6 27.05 -4.39 -10.73
C GLY A 6 26.87 -5.86 -10.34
N PHE A 7 27.92 -6.45 -9.76
CA PHE A 7 27.97 -7.87 -9.41
C PHE A 7 27.22 -8.22 -8.11
N SER A 8 26.89 -7.23 -7.29
CA SER A 8 26.19 -7.40 -6.01
C SER A 8 25.27 -6.20 -5.72
N VAL A 9 24.40 -6.35 -4.72
CA VAL A 9 23.62 -5.24 -4.18
C VAL A 9 24.57 -4.23 -3.55
N ASN A 10 24.58 -3.01 -4.07
CA ASN A 10 25.51 -1.96 -3.65
C ASN A 10 24.89 -0.57 -3.78
N ASN A 11 25.73 0.47 -3.69
CA ASN A 11 25.30 1.87 -3.81
C ASN A 11 24.50 2.17 -5.10
N ALA A 12 24.87 1.56 -6.23
CA ALA A 12 24.13 1.75 -7.48
C ALA A 12 22.72 1.15 -7.40
N THR A 13 22.55 0.06 -6.65
CA THR A 13 21.24 -0.58 -6.39
C THR A 13 20.37 0.25 -5.45
N LEU A 14 20.94 0.82 -4.39
CA LEU A 14 20.16 1.62 -3.43
C LEU A 14 19.63 2.91 -4.08
N ASN A 15 20.47 3.62 -4.83
CA ASN A 15 20.07 4.88 -5.48
C ASN A 15 18.95 4.67 -6.53
N ARG A 16 19.04 3.61 -7.33
CA ARG A 16 17.97 3.30 -8.29
C ARG A 16 16.68 2.85 -7.59
N PHE A 17 16.78 2.09 -6.50
CA PHE A 17 15.60 1.65 -5.75
C PHE A 17 14.90 2.84 -5.12
N PHE A 18 15.65 3.83 -4.61
CA PHE A 18 15.06 5.10 -4.17
C PHE A 18 14.33 5.82 -5.31
N SER A 19 14.98 6.01 -6.46
CA SER A 19 14.35 6.67 -7.62
C SER A 19 13.10 5.94 -8.11
N LEU A 20 13.12 4.61 -8.15
CA LEU A 20 11.96 3.79 -8.53
C LEU A 20 10.86 3.86 -7.46
N HIS A 21 11.22 3.76 -6.18
CA HIS A 21 10.27 3.87 -5.07
C HIS A 21 9.59 5.24 -5.04
N TYR A 22 10.26 6.31 -5.47
CA TYR A 22 9.64 7.63 -5.62
C TYR A 22 8.68 7.67 -6.82
N LEU A 23 9.06 7.08 -7.96
CA LEU A 23 8.26 7.11 -9.19
C LEU A 23 6.99 6.25 -9.12
N LEU A 24 7.12 5.03 -8.59
CA LEU A 24 6.06 4.02 -8.64
C LEU A 24 4.74 4.44 -7.96
N PRO A 25 4.72 5.17 -6.84
CA PRO A 25 3.49 5.71 -6.25
C PRO A 25 2.67 6.59 -7.22
N PHE A 26 3.32 7.37 -8.09
CA PHE A 26 2.62 8.19 -9.09
C PHE A 26 2.05 7.33 -10.23
N VAL A 27 2.77 6.28 -10.63
CA VAL A 27 2.25 5.28 -11.57
C VAL A 27 1.02 4.60 -10.96
N LEU A 28 1.08 4.21 -9.69
CA LEU A 28 -0.06 3.62 -8.97
C LEU A 28 -1.24 4.59 -8.85
N ALA A 29 -1.00 5.88 -8.63
CA ALA A 29 -2.07 6.89 -8.63
C ALA A 29 -2.77 6.96 -10.00
N ALA A 30 -2.02 6.95 -11.11
CA ALA A 30 -2.59 6.92 -12.45
C ALA A 30 -3.36 5.63 -12.73
N LEU A 31 -2.82 4.47 -12.34
CA LEU A 31 -3.52 3.18 -12.43
C LEU A 31 -4.81 3.17 -11.59
N THR A 32 -4.80 3.79 -10.40
CA THR A 32 -5.98 3.91 -9.53
C THR A 32 -7.06 4.77 -10.18
N ALA A 33 -6.70 5.88 -10.81
CA ALA A 33 -7.65 6.70 -11.57
C ALA A 33 -8.26 5.91 -12.73
N MET A 34 -7.46 5.18 -13.50
CA MET A 34 -7.97 4.30 -14.56
C MET A 34 -8.88 3.20 -14.02
N HIS A 35 -8.52 2.59 -12.89
CA HIS A 35 -9.36 1.60 -12.22
C HIS A 35 -10.74 2.18 -11.85
N ILE A 36 -10.76 3.37 -11.26
CA ILE A 36 -12.01 4.07 -10.90
C ILE A 36 -12.84 4.41 -12.15
N LEU A 37 -12.20 4.83 -13.25
CA LEU A 37 -12.90 5.08 -14.52
C LEU A 37 -13.59 3.80 -15.03
N THR A 38 -12.90 2.65 -15.01
CA THR A 38 -13.51 1.39 -15.45
C THR A 38 -14.68 0.94 -14.58
N ILE A 39 -14.65 1.25 -13.28
CA ILE A 39 -15.78 1.01 -12.38
C ILE A 39 -16.93 1.95 -12.70
N HIS A 40 -16.68 3.22 -13.04
CA HIS A 40 -17.75 4.17 -13.36
C HIS A 40 -18.54 3.81 -14.63
N GLU A 41 -17.94 3.11 -15.60
CA GLU A 41 -18.63 2.64 -16.80
C GLU A 41 -19.79 1.67 -16.47
N HIS A 42 -19.61 0.79 -15.49
CA HIS A 42 -20.58 -0.28 -15.16
C HIS A 42 -21.28 -0.08 -13.81
N GLY A 43 -20.71 0.74 -12.93
CA GLY A 43 -21.10 0.87 -11.53
C GLY A 43 -20.58 -0.25 -10.64
N SER A 44 -20.75 -0.09 -9.33
CA SER A 44 -20.41 -1.12 -8.34
C SER A 44 -21.38 -2.31 -8.39
N ASN A 45 -20.88 -3.50 -8.11
CA ASN A 45 -21.71 -4.67 -7.84
C ASN A 45 -22.32 -4.58 -6.41
N ASN A 46 -23.24 -5.48 -6.09
CA ASN A 46 -23.86 -5.61 -4.76
C ASN A 46 -23.76 -7.05 -4.23
N PRO A 47 -23.96 -7.27 -2.92
CA PRO A 47 -23.77 -8.59 -2.29
C PRO A 47 -24.66 -9.72 -2.85
N LEU A 48 -25.78 -9.38 -3.48
CA LEU A 48 -26.68 -10.37 -4.08
C LEU A 48 -26.24 -10.77 -5.49
N GLY A 49 -25.29 -10.05 -6.11
CA GLY A 49 -24.78 -10.34 -7.45
C GLY A 49 -25.80 -10.15 -8.59
N ILE A 50 -26.95 -9.54 -8.30
CA ILE A 50 -27.99 -9.22 -9.30
C ILE A 50 -27.86 -7.75 -9.76
N SER A 51 -28.59 -7.36 -10.80
CA SER A 51 -28.57 -5.96 -11.26
C SER A 51 -29.04 -4.99 -10.17
N GLY A 52 -28.21 -3.99 -9.84
CA GLY A 52 -28.55 -2.92 -8.90
C GLY A 52 -29.28 -1.73 -9.54
N ASN A 53 -29.65 -1.80 -10.83
CA ASN A 53 -30.22 -0.67 -11.55
C ASN A 53 -31.62 -0.24 -11.07
N THR A 54 -32.35 -1.15 -10.41
CA THR A 54 -33.71 -0.90 -9.94
C THR A 54 -33.78 -0.10 -8.64
N ASP A 55 -32.69 -0.08 -7.85
CA ASP A 55 -32.64 0.56 -6.54
C ASP A 55 -31.27 1.20 -6.31
N ARG A 56 -31.08 2.38 -6.92
CA ARG A 56 -29.86 3.18 -6.75
C ARG A 56 -30.13 4.35 -5.82
N ILE A 57 -29.22 4.53 -4.86
CA ILE A 57 -29.15 5.73 -4.01
C ILE A 57 -27.92 6.56 -4.41
N PRO A 58 -27.96 7.90 -4.28
CA PRO A 58 -26.82 8.75 -4.61
C PRO A 58 -25.63 8.49 -3.67
N PHE A 59 -24.41 8.72 -4.17
CA PHE A 59 -23.19 8.57 -3.37
C PHE A 59 -23.16 9.51 -2.16
N TYR A 60 -23.50 10.79 -2.37
CA TYR A 60 -23.73 11.75 -1.31
C TYR A 60 -25.23 11.83 -0.96
N PRO A 61 -25.62 11.83 0.33
CA PRO A 61 -24.76 11.80 1.51
C PRO A 61 -24.38 10.39 1.99
N TYR A 62 -25.06 9.35 1.50
CA TYR A 62 -25.09 8.03 2.12
C TYR A 62 -23.71 7.37 2.24
N PHE A 63 -22.99 7.21 1.13
CA PHE A 63 -21.71 6.53 1.14
C PHE A 63 -20.58 7.42 1.67
N VAL A 64 -20.66 8.75 1.51
CA VAL A 64 -19.70 9.68 2.12
C VAL A 64 -19.65 9.54 3.65
N PHE A 65 -20.81 9.55 4.31
CA PHE A 65 -20.84 9.38 5.78
C PHE A 65 -20.52 7.94 6.20
N LYS A 66 -20.91 6.94 5.40
CA LYS A 66 -20.53 5.55 5.65
C LYS A 66 -19.01 5.36 5.60
N ASP A 67 -18.35 5.93 4.59
CA ASP A 67 -16.89 5.84 4.41
C ASP A 67 -16.14 6.64 5.48
N LEU A 68 -16.68 7.77 5.95
CA LEU A 68 -16.10 8.52 7.07
C LEU A 68 -15.98 7.67 8.34
N VAL A 69 -16.97 6.84 8.65
CA VAL A 69 -16.92 5.94 9.81
C VAL A 69 -15.72 5.00 9.71
N THR A 70 -15.50 4.37 8.56
CA THR A 70 -14.37 3.42 8.38
C THR A 70 -13.02 4.14 8.31
N ILE A 71 -12.96 5.37 7.78
CA ILE A 71 -11.76 6.22 7.83
C ILE A 71 -11.36 6.50 9.29
N PHE A 72 -12.31 6.87 10.17
CA PHE A 72 -11.98 7.13 11.57
C PHE A 72 -11.56 5.86 12.32
N VAL A 73 -12.21 4.72 12.05
CA VAL A 73 -11.78 3.42 12.61
C VAL A 73 -10.36 3.07 12.15
N PHE A 74 -10.06 3.23 10.86
CA PHE A 74 -8.71 3.01 10.32
C PHE A 74 -7.68 3.92 10.99
N LEU A 75 -7.96 5.22 11.12
CA LEU A 75 -7.06 6.17 11.76
C LEU A 75 -6.83 5.85 13.24
N LEU A 76 -7.86 5.38 13.96
CA LEU A 76 -7.72 4.97 15.36
C LEU A 76 -6.84 3.74 15.51
N LEU A 77 -7.01 2.74 14.64
CA LEU A 77 -6.15 1.55 14.61
C LEU A 77 -4.71 1.93 14.24
N LEU A 78 -4.53 2.73 13.18
CA LEU A 78 -3.20 3.21 12.76
C LEU A 78 -2.52 3.99 13.90
N ALA A 79 -3.25 4.87 14.58
CA ALA A 79 -2.74 5.60 15.74
C ALA A 79 -2.33 4.66 16.87
N ALA A 80 -3.08 3.58 17.12
CA ALA A 80 -2.71 2.59 18.13
C ALA A 80 -1.36 1.94 17.82
N PHE A 81 -1.11 1.56 16.56
CA PHE A 81 0.18 1.03 16.13
C PHE A 81 1.28 2.07 16.24
N VAL A 82 1.08 3.27 15.69
CA VAL A 82 2.11 4.32 15.64
C VAL A 82 2.52 4.79 17.03
N PHE A 83 1.56 5.02 17.95
CA PHE A 83 1.86 5.63 19.24
C PHE A 83 2.20 4.62 20.35
N TYR A 84 1.61 3.42 20.33
CA TYR A 84 1.78 2.47 21.44
C TYR A 84 2.61 1.23 21.09
N MET A 85 2.67 0.82 19.81
CA MET A 85 3.39 -0.38 19.39
C MET A 85 4.09 -0.22 18.02
N PRO A 86 4.92 0.82 17.82
CA PRO A 86 5.42 1.20 16.48
C PRO A 86 6.30 0.13 15.83
N ASN A 87 6.92 -0.73 16.62
CA ASN A 87 7.80 -1.79 16.14
C ASN A 87 7.13 -3.17 16.06
N ALA A 88 5.83 -3.29 16.37
CA ALA A 88 5.15 -4.59 16.44
C ALA A 88 5.08 -5.33 15.09
N MET A 89 5.06 -4.60 13.98
CA MET A 89 5.05 -5.16 12.63
C MET A 89 6.43 -5.07 11.94
N GLY A 90 7.48 -4.73 12.68
CA GLY A 90 8.85 -4.61 12.16
C GLY A 90 9.75 -5.76 12.60
N HIS A 91 10.91 -5.89 11.96
CA HIS A 91 11.95 -6.85 12.36
C HIS A 91 13.11 -6.14 13.04
N SER A 92 13.53 -6.61 14.23
CA SER A 92 14.58 -5.97 15.02
C SER A 92 15.92 -5.85 14.29
N ASP A 93 16.24 -6.83 13.44
CA ASP A 93 17.49 -6.83 12.66
C ASP A 93 17.61 -5.63 11.72
N ASN A 94 16.51 -4.98 11.34
CA ASN A 94 16.54 -3.79 10.47
C ASN A 94 17.02 -2.51 11.20
N TYR A 95 17.28 -2.60 12.52
CA TYR A 95 18.01 -1.59 13.28
C TYR A 95 19.53 -1.79 13.26
N ILE A 96 20.01 -2.92 12.71
CA ILE A 96 21.43 -3.20 12.54
C ILE A 96 21.83 -2.79 11.12
N PRO A 97 22.89 -1.97 10.92
CA PRO A 97 23.34 -1.60 9.59
C PRO A 97 23.69 -2.82 8.74
N ALA A 98 23.35 -2.76 7.44
CA ALA A 98 23.60 -3.86 6.51
C ALA A 98 25.08 -4.25 6.46
N ASN A 99 25.36 -5.55 6.59
CA ASN A 99 26.69 -6.14 6.45
C ASN A 99 26.71 -7.20 5.34
N PRO A 100 27.29 -6.91 4.16
CA PRO A 100 27.33 -7.86 3.04
C PRO A 100 28.08 -9.18 3.34
N MET A 101 28.89 -9.21 4.40
CA MET A 101 29.66 -10.40 4.80
C MET A 101 28.94 -11.27 5.83
N GLN A 102 27.75 -10.88 6.27
CA GLN A 102 27.01 -11.59 7.32
C GLN A 102 25.51 -11.58 7.03
N THR A 103 24.96 -12.78 6.80
CA THR A 103 23.51 -12.97 6.74
C THR A 103 22.98 -13.18 8.17
N PRO A 104 21.97 -12.41 8.63
CA PRO A 104 21.33 -12.66 9.91
C PRO A 104 20.71 -14.08 9.96
N PRO A 105 20.82 -14.80 11.08
CA PRO A 105 20.21 -16.14 11.20
C PRO A 105 18.68 -16.10 11.16
N SER A 106 18.07 -14.97 11.55
CA SER A 106 16.64 -14.70 11.56
C SER A 106 16.11 -14.04 10.27
N ILE A 107 16.83 -14.16 9.14
CA ILE A 107 16.41 -13.52 7.88
C ILE A 107 15.00 -13.95 7.45
N VAL A 108 14.12 -12.96 7.33
CA VAL A 108 12.73 -13.12 6.88
C VAL A 108 12.28 -11.80 6.23
N PRO A 109 11.46 -11.85 5.15
CA PRO A 109 10.77 -10.67 4.65
C PRO A 109 9.78 -10.10 5.69
N GLU A 110 9.27 -8.89 5.45
CA GLU A 110 8.12 -8.33 6.18
C GLU A 110 6.84 -9.18 6.06
#